data_AF-A0A842D0R7-F1
#
_entry.id   AF-A0A842D0R7-F1
#
_cell.length_a   1.000
_cell.length_b   1.000
_cell.length_c   1.000
_cell.angle_alpha   90.00
_cell.angle_beta   90.00
_cell.angle_gamma   90.00
#
_symmetry.space_group_name_H-M   'P 1'
#
loop_
_entity.id
_entity.type
_entity.pdbx_description
1 polymer ?
#
loop_
_entity_poly.entity_id
_entity_poly.type
_entity_poly.pdbx_seq_one_letter_code
_entity_poly.pdbx_strand_id
1 'polypeptide(L)'
;MLTTENINQLLGIKESYQASDKLMSILFDKERREKLFLEFLKLETDVSYDWFHIYFQDEHADRRKHMQDFTPNGLSDVVSKLTGESQNTLDVASGTGGMTIRKWWEDCLREGPFVYLPSNHLYQCEELSDRAIPFLLFNLLIRGMNATVVHGDVLTREVKQVYFIQNEHNDHLLFSSLNVFPHSKTVGDEFNVHTWLEDELNHIESLEVPSHLKFEEEQS
;
A
#
# COMPACT_ATOMS: atom_id res chain seq x y z
N MET A 1 -15.87 -12.85 5.84
CA MET A 1 -15.14 -13.33 4.66
C MET A 1 -15.75 -12.68 3.44
N LEU A 2 -15.02 -11.69 2.95
CA LEU A 2 -15.34 -10.94 1.75
C LEU A 2 -15.32 -11.85 0.51
N THR A 3 -16.31 -11.74 -0.37
CA THR A 3 -16.36 -12.51 -1.63
C THR A 3 -16.06 -11.63 -2.84
N THR A 4 -15.69 -12.25 -3.96
CA THR A 4 -15.50 -11.58 -5.26
C THR A 4 -16.71 -10.76 -5.68
N GLU A 5 -17.93 -11.27 -5.44
CA GLU A 5 -19.17 -10.55 -5.73
C GLU A 5 -19.31 -9.29 -4.87
N ASN A 6 -18.92 -9.35 -3.58
CA ASN A 6 -18.95 -8.17 -2.71
C ASN A 6 -17.99 -7.09 -3.19
N ILE A 7 -16.76 -7.47 -3.57
CA ILE A 7 -15.76 -6.53 -4.09
C ILE A 7 -16.26 -5.89 -5.39
N ASN A 8 -16.79 -6.69 -6.31
CA ASN A 8 -17.32 -6.18 -7.58
C ASN A 8 -18.48 -5.21 -7.36
N GLN A 9 -19.38 -5.51 -6.42
CA GLN A 9 -20.49 -4.64 -6.06
C GLN A 9 -20.01 -3.32 -5.45
N LEU A 10 -19.04 -3.36 -4.52
CA LEU A 10 -18.44 -2.15 -3.91
C LEU A 10 -17.77 -1.25 -4.94
N LEU A 11 -17.03 -1.84 -5.89
CA LEU A 11 -16.38 -1.11 -6.98
C LEU A 11 -17.37 -0.66 -8.08
N GLY A 12 -18.60 -1.17 -8.07
CA GLY A 12 -19.63 -0.88 -9.06
C GLY A 12 -19.28 -1.43 -10.45
N ILE A 13 -18.62 -2.59 -10.51
CA ILE A 13 -18.20 -3.26 -11.75
C ILE A 13 -18.99 -4.53 -11.98
N LYS A 14 -19.05 -4.97 -13.24
CA LYS A 14 -19.71 -6.23 -13.62
C LYS A 14 -18.72 -7.37 -13.78
N GLU A 15 -17.50 -7.06 -14.22
CA GLU A 15 -16.49 -8.05 -14.58
C GLU A 15 -15.22 -7.74 -13.79
N SER A 16 -14.67 -8.74 -13.10
CA SER A 16 -13.58 -8.58 -12.15
C SER A 16 -12.29 -7.99 -12.77
N TYR A 17 -12.05 -8.18 -14.08
CA TYR A 17 -10.89 -7.58 -14.75
C TYR A 17 -10.90 -6.05 -14.78
N GLN A 18 -12.07 -5.42 -14.59
CA GLN A 18 -12.23 -3.98 -14.53
C GLN A 18 -11.83 -3.42 -13.15
N ALA A 19 -11.63 -4.28 -12.16
CA ALA A 19 -11.44 -3.87 -10.77
C ALA A 19 -10.19 -3.04 -10.57
N SER A 20 -9.08 -3.42 -11.19
CA SER A 20 -7.81 -2.72 -11.03
C SER A 20 -7.92 -1.26 -11.50
N ASP A 21 -8.32 -1.05 -12.76
CA ASP A 21 -8.48 0.30 -13.34
C ASP A 21 -9.52 1.13 -12.59
N LYS A 22 -10.65 0.49 -12.23
CA LYS A 22 -11.73 1.16 -11.49
C LYS A 22 -11.26 1.59 -10.11
N LEU A 23 -10.60 0.70 -9.38
CA LEU A 23 -10.07 0.97 -8.05
C LEU A 23 -9.03 2.08 -8.11
N MET A 24 -8.10 2.02 -9.06
CA MET A 24 -7.09 3.07 -9.26
C MET A 24 -7.74 4.44 -9.41
N SER A 25 -8.77 4.56 -10.25
CA SER A 25 -9.49 5.83 -10.44
C SER A 25 -10.17 6.35 -9.17
N ILE A 26 -10.59 5.46 -8.26
CA ILE A 26 -11.22 5.83 -6.99
C ILE A 26 -10.17 6.31 -5.99
N LEU A 27 -8.98 5.70 -5.96
CA LEU A 27 -7.94 6.00 -4.96
C LEU A 27 -7.43 7.44 -5.02
N PHE A 28 -7.44 8.07 -6.19
CA PHE A 28 -7.04 9.47 -6.39
C PHE A 28 -8.13 10.48 -6.03
N ASP A 29 -9.35 10.03 -5.72
CA ASP A 29 -10.44 10.88 -5.22
C ASP A 29 -10.65 10.57 -3.74
N LYS A 30 -10.08 11.41 -2.87
CA LYS A 30 -10.07 11.19 -1.41
C LYS A 30 -11.47 10.93 -0.84
N GLU A 31 -12.47 11.70 -1.23
CA GLU A 31 -13.85 11.54 -0.72
C GLU A 31 -14.44 10.20 -1.14
N ARG A 32 -14.27 9.81 -2.42
CA ARG A 32 -14.76 8.52 -2.92
C ARG A 32 -13.98 7.35 -2.31
N ARG A 33 -12.67 7.49 -2.17
CA ARG A 33 -11.78 6.50 -1.57
C ARG A 33 -12.19 6.20 -0.13
N GLU A 34 -12.33 7.22 0.71
CA GLU A 34 -12.67 7.04 2.12
C GLU A 34 -14.08 6.49 2.29
N LYS A 35 -15.02 6.91 1.44
CA LYS A 35 -16.37 6.30 1.41
C LYS A 35 -16.30 4.81 1.09
N LEU A 36 -15.52 4.42 0.07
CA LEU A 36 -15.29 3.02 -0.28
C LEU A 36 -14.67 2.25 0.88
N PHE A 37 -13.66 2.81 1.56
CA PHE A 37 -13.03 2.18 2.73
C PHE A 37 -14.04 1.93 3.86
N LEU A 38 -14.88 2.90 4.18
CA LEU A 38 -15.92 2.75 5.20
C LEU A 38 -16.99 1.72 4.81
N GLU A 39 -17.37 1.64 3.53
CA GLU A 39 -18.28 0.61 3.05
C GLU A 39 -17.64 -0.78 3.08
N PHE A 40 -16.35 -0.88 2.76
CA PHE A 40 -15.58 -2.11 2.82
C PHE A 40 -15.44 -2.62 4.27
N LEU A 41 -15.08 -1.75 5.22
CA LEU A 41 -14.90 -2.09 6.63
C LEU A 41 -16.21 -2.49 7.34
N LYS A 42 -17.39 -2.18 6.76
CA LYS A 42 -18.67 -2.71 7.25
C LYS A 42 -18.86 -4.19 6.92
N LEU A 43 -18.20 -4.70 5.88
CA LEU A 43 -18.31 -6.09 5.44
C LEU A 43 -17.21 -6.97 6.03
N GLU A 44 -16.00 -6.42 6.18
CA GLU A 44 -14.84 -7.13 6.73
C GLU A 44 -14.04 -6.20 7.63
N THR A 45 -13.95 -6.55 8.92
CA THR A 45 -13.32 -5.72 9.95
C THR A 45 -11.94 -6.20 10.35
N ASP A 46 -11.57 -7.44 10.00
CA ASP A 46 -10.25 -7.97 10.33
C ASP A 46 -9.20 -7.47 9.34
N VAL A 47 -8.42 -6.47 9.76
CA VAL A 47 -7.39 -5.81 8.94
C VAL A 47 -6.04 -6.53 8.96
N SER A 48 -5.91 -7.65 9.67
CA SER A 48 -4.61 -8.32 9.93
C SER A 48 -4.02 -9.09 8.74
N TYR A 49 -4.79 -9.25 7.66
CA TYR A 49 -4.39 -9.99 6.46
C TYR A 49 -4.86 -9.28 5.20
N ASP A 50 -4.32 -9.69 4.06
CA ASP A 50 -4.74 -9.20 2.74
C ASP A 50 -6.06 -9.85 2.30
N TRP A 51 -7.10 -9.03 2.14
CA TRP A 51 -8.41 -9.48 1.67
C TRP A 51 -8.45 -9.79 0.18
N PHE A 52 -7.60 -9.15 -0.61
CA PHE A 52 -7.59 -9.31 -2.07
C PHE A 52 -6.82 -10.53 -2.52
N HIS A 53 -6.09 -11.20 -1.62
CA HIS A 53 -5.41 -12.45 -1.93
C HIS A 53 -6.30 -13.45 -2.69
N ILE A 54 -7.49 -13.75 -2.15
CA ILE A 54 -8.42 -14.71 -2.76
C ILE A 54 -8.99 -14.14 -4.06
N TYR A 55 -9.38 -12.87 -4.05
CA TYR A 55 -9.90 -12.17 -5.23
C TYR A 55 -8.94 -12.23 -6.42
N PHE A 56 -7.67 -11.92 -6.16
CA PHE A 56 -6.62 -11.85 -7.17
C PHE A 56 -6.17 -13.25 -7.60
N GLN A 57 -6.16 -14.24 -6.68
CA GLN A 57 -5.94 -15.64 -7.04
C GLN A 57 -7.04 -16.18 -7.96
N ASP A 58 -8.31 -15.90 -7.68
CA ASP A 58 -9.42 -16.37 -8.53
C ASP A 58 -9.37 -15.73 -9.92
N GLU A 59 -9.14 -14.42 -10.00
CA GLU A 59 -8.92 -13.67 -11.26
C GLU A 59 -7.76 -14.24 -12.11
N HIS A 60 -6.66 -14.64 -11.46
CA HIS A 60 -5.47 -15.16 -12.12
C HIS A 60 -5.52 -16.67 -12.38
N ALA A 61 -6.27 -17.45 -11.60
CA ALA A 61 -6.49 -18.88 -11.84
C ALA A 61 -7.24 -19.13 -13.16
N ASP A 62 -8.14 -18.21 -13.54
CA ASP A 62 -8.79 -18.20 -14.86
C ASP A 62 -7.84 -17.84 -16.01
N ARG A 63 -6.69 -17.22 -15.71
CA ARG A 63 -5.66 -16.82 -16.69
C ARG A 63 -4.33 -17.49 -16.40
N ARG A 64 -4.24 -18.79 -16.70
CA ARG A 64 -3.02 -19.65 -16.60
C ARG A 64 -1.79 -19.09 -17.33
N LYS A 65 -1.10 -18.07 -16.82
CA LYS A 65 0.14 -17.61 -17.46
C LYS A 65 1.26 -17.09 -16.55
N HIS A 66 1.01 -16.73 -15.30
CA HIS A 66 2.08 -16.33 -14.38
C HIS A 66 1.88 -17.00 -13.01
N MET A 67 2.73 -18.00 -12.74
CA MET A 67 2.79 -18.72 -11.47
C MET A 67 3.53 -17.86 -10.45
N GLN A 68 2.91 -16.76 -10.00
CA GLN A 68 3.34 -16.15 -8.76
C GLN A 68 2.83 -17.06 -7.64
N ASP A 69 3.75 -17.80 -7.02
CA ASP A 69 3.45 -18.62 -5.84
C ASP A 69 3.19 -17.69 -4.67
N PHE A 70 1.93 -17.63 -4.26
CA PHE A 70 1.49 -16.80 -3.15
C PHE A 70 2.08 -17.31 -1.82
N THR A 71 2.62 -16.41 -1.01
CA THR A 71 3.14 -16.69 0.35
C THR A 71 1.97 -16.99 1.30
N PRO A 72 1.79 -18.26 1.77
CA PRO A 72 0.72 -18.57 2.71
C PRO A 72 0.85 -17.74 3.98
N ASN A 73 -0.27 -17.35 4.61
CA ASN A 73 -0.27 -16.53 5.83
C ASN A 73 0.71 -17.06 6.89
N GLY A 74 0.72 -18.37 7.14
CA GLY A 74 1.63 -18.98 8.11
C GLY A 74 3.12 -18.76 7.83
N LEU A 75 3.53 -18.59 6.57
CA LEU A 75 4.92 -18.25 6.23
C LEU A 75 5.19 -16.76 6.50
N SER A 76 4.26 -15.88 6.12
CA SER A 76 4.34 -14.44 6.41
C SER A 76 4.44 -14.16 7.91
N ASP A 77 3.69 -14.91 8.73
CA ASP A 77 3.75 -14.84 10.20
C ASP A 77 5.16 -15.15 10.73
N VAL A 78 5.74 -16.23 10.24
CA VAL A 78 7.07 -16.68 10.66
C VAL A 78 8.12 -15.66 10.25
N VAL A 79 8.08 -15.19 8.99
CA VAL A 79 9.03 -14.20 8.49
C VAL A 79 8.93 -12.90 9.29
N SER A 80 7.72 -12.38 9.51
CA SER A 80 7.50 -11.14 10.26
C SER A 80 8.05 -11.22 11.69
N LYS A 81 7.90 -12.37 12.34
CA LYS A 81 8.45 -12.62 13.68
C LYS A 81 9.98 -12.77 13.67
N LEU A 82 10.55 -13.36 12.62
CA LEU A 82 12.00 -13.51 12.47
C LEU A 82 12.68 -12.17 12.18
N THR A 83 12.05 -11.28 11.41
CA THR A 83 12.59 -9.95 11.11
C THR A 83 12.60 -9.04 12.33
N GLY A 84 11.75 -9.29 13.32
CA GLY A 84 11.72 -8.55 14.57
C GLY A 84 11.32 -7.08 14.41
N GLU A 85 11.86 -6.25 15.29
CA GLU A 85 11.64 -4.80 15.28
C GLU A 85 12.48 -4.13 14.20
N SER A 86 11.82 -3.34 13.35
CA SER A 86 12.49 -2.50 12.36
C SER A 86 11.63 -1.27 12.10
N GLN A 87 12.27 -0.10 12.05
CA GLN A 87 11.63 1.15 11.65
C GLN A 87 11.36 1.21 10.15
N ASN A 88 12.22 0.57 9.34
CA ASN A 88 12.11 0.56 7.89
C ASN A 88 12.04 -0.88 7.39
N THR A 89 11.01 -1.21 6.60
CA THR A 89 10.84 -2.56 6.04
C THR A 89 10.71 -2.46 4.52
N LEU A 90 11.51 -3.25 3.79
CA LEU A 90 11.42 -3.36 2.33
C LEU A 90 10.76 -4.68 1.94
N ASP A 91 9.74 -4.60 1.08
CA ASP A 91 9.02 -5.74 0.50
C ASP A 91 9.13 -5.66 -1.03
N VAL A 92 9.97 -6.51 -1.63
CA VAL A 92 10.20 -6.56 -3.08
C VAL A 92 9.26 -7.57 -3.71
N ALA A 93 8.64 -7.20 -4.84
CA ALA A 93 7.56 -7.97 -5.48
C ALA A 93 6.38 -8.16 -4.54
N SER A 94 5.92 -7.05 -3.95
CA SER A 94 4.96 -7.05 -2.84
C SER A 94 3.57 -7.57 -3.26
N GLY A 95 3.27 -7.60 -4.55
CA GLY A 95 1.96 -7.95 -5.08
C GLY A 95 0.89 -7.00 -4.51
N THR A 96 -0.09 -7.58 -3.81
CA THR A 96 -1.15 -6.85 -3.08
C THR A 96 -0.74 -6.42 -1.67
N GLY A 97 0.49 -6.72 -1.23
CA GLY A 97 1.05 -6.29 0.06
C GLY A 97 0.85 -7.26 1.22
N GLY A 98 0.54 -8.53 0.97
CA GLY A 98 0.24 -9.51 2.02
C GLY A 98 1.35 -9.67 3.08
N MET A 99 2.63 -9.67 2.66
CA MET A 99 3.76 -9.73 3.59
C MET A 99 3.91 -8.43 4.38
N THR A 100 3.85 -7.28 3.71
CA THR A 100 3.85 -5.95 4.34
C THR A 100 2.75 -5.79 5.39
N ILE A 101 1.51 -6.18 5.08
CA ILE A 101 0.39 -6.14 6.04
C ILE A 101 0.70 -7.01 7.26
N ARG A 102 1.29 -8.19 7.06
CA ARG A 102 1.57 -9.08 8.19
C ARG A 102 2.65 -8.52 9.10
N LYS A 103 3.70 -7.94 8.52
CA LYS A 103 4.73 -7.24 9.28
C LYS A 103 4.14 -6.07 10.07
N TRP A 104 3.34 -5.23 9.41
CA TRP A 104 2.63 -4.13 10.06
C TRP A 104 1.76 -4.59 11.23
N TRP A 105 0.99 -5.65 11.05
CA TRP A 105 0.14 -6.18 12.12
C TRP A 105 0.97 -6.71 13.30
N GLU A 106 2.09 -7.39 13.05
CA GLU A 106 3.00 -7.81 14.12
C GLU A 106 3.65 -6.62 14.83
N ASP A 107 3.95 -5.51 14.13
CA ASP A 107 4.43 -4.27 14.74
C ASP A 107 3.38 -3.65 15.67
N CYS A 108 2.12 -3.54 15.21
CA CYS A 108 0.98 -3.08 16.00
C CYS A 108 0.78 -3.94 17.26
N LEU A 109 0.87 -5.27 17.14
CA LEU A 109 0.71 -6.19 18.26
C LEU A 109 1.88 -6.10 19.26
N ARG A 110 3.11 -5.92 18.76
CA ARG A 110 4.31 -5.85 19.59
C ARG A 110 4.34 -4.58 20.46
N GLU A 111 4.01 -3.44 19.88
CA GLU A 111 3.98 -2.15 20.60
C GLU A 111 2.70 -1.98 21.43
N GLY A 112 1.62 -2.61 20.97
CA GLY A 112 0.30 -2.50 21.54
C GLY A 112 -0.52 -1.39 20.88
N PRO A 113 -1.83 -1.61 20.65
CA PRO A 113 -2.67 -0.71 19.86
C PRO A 113 -2.86 0.67 20.49
N PHE A 114 -2.53 0.88 21.77
CA PHE A 114 -2.64 2.18 22.42
C PHE A 114 -1.36 3.03 22.34
N VAL A 115 -0.26 2.44 21.87
CA VAL A 115 1.07 3.06 21.85
C VAL A 115 1.62 3.14 20.43
N TYR A 116 1.20 2.24 19.54
CA TYR A 116 1.65 2.22 18.15
C TYR A 116 1.45 3.58 17.45
N LEU A 117 2.53 4.11 16.89
CA LEU A 117 2.55 5.35 16.12
C LEU A 117 3.02 5.05 14.70
N PRO A 118 2.20 5.31 13.66
CA PRO A 118 2.60 5.12 12.26
C PRO A 118 3.92 5.81 11.89
N SER A 119 4.24 6.96 12.50
CA SER A 119 5.49 7.70 12.27
C SER A 119 6.77 6.94 12.64
N ASN A 120 6.68 5.91 13.47
CA ASN A 120 7.83 5.08 13.83
C ASN A 120 8.13 3.98 12.80
N HIS A 121 7.25 3.78 11.81
CA HIS A 121 7.29 2.68 10.87
C HIS A 121 7.11 3.17 9.44
N LEU A 122 8.07 2.90 8.58
CA LEU A 122 7.99 3.15 7.14
C LEU A 122 8.15 1.82 6.38
N TYR A 123 7.16 1.52 5.54
CA TYR A 123 7.17 0.35 4.67
C TYR A 123 7.49 0.78 3.23
N GLN A 124 8.45 0.14 2.58
CA GLN A 124 8.75 0.35 1.17
C GLN A 124 8.36 -0.90 0.40
N CYS A 125 7.50 -0.71 -0.60
CA CYS A 125 7.03 -1.76 -1.48
C CYS A 125 7.52 -1.50 -2.90
N GLU A 126 8.02 -2.53 -3.59
CA GLU A 126 8.33 -2.45 -5.01
C GLU A 126 7.50 -3.48 -5.78
N GLU A 127 6.72 -3.05 -6.77
CA GLU A 127 5.82 -3.92 -7.53
C GLU A 127 5.78 -3.54 -9.01
N LEU A 128 5.81 -4.57 -9.88
CA LEU A 128 5.86 -4.45 -11.33
C LEU A 128 4.46 -4.39 -11.98
N SER A 129 3.50 -5.10 -11.40
CA SER A 129 2.20 -5.35 -12.00
C SER A 129 1.27 -4.15 -11.88
N ASP A 130 0.93 -3.55 -13.03
CA ASP A 130 -0.14 -2.56 -13.17
C ASP A 130 -1.44 -2.99 -12.46
N ARG A 131 -1.71 -4.30 -12.48
CA ARG A 131 -2.94 -4.84 -11.90
C ARG A 131 -2.93 -4.85 -10.38
N ALA A 132 -1.76 -5.07 -9.76
CA ALA A 132 -1.62 -5.26 -8.32
C ALA A 132 -1.53 -3.92 -7.58
N ILE A 133 -0.90 -2.91 -8.19
CA ILE A 133 -0.69 -1.58 -7.59
C ILE A 133 -1.95 -0.98 -6.95
N PRO A 134 -3.13 -0.97 -7.59
CA PRO A 134 -4.32 -0.38 -6.96
C PRO A 134 -4.74 -1.10 -5.68
N PHE A 135 -4.58 -2.42 -5.62
CA PHE A 135 -4.92 -3.20 -4.43
C PHE A 135 -3.87 -3.03 -3.33
N LEU A 136 -2.59 -2.95 -3.69
CA LEU A 136 -1.51 -2.61 -2.77
C LEU A 136 -1.75 -1.23 -2.12
N LEU A 137 -2.00 -0.21 -2.94
CA LEU A 137 -2.29 1.15 -2.46
C LEU A 137 -3.54 1.17 -1.57
N PHE A 138 -4.64 0.53 -1.98
CA PHE A 138 -5.83 0.38 -1.14
C PHE A 138 -5.46 -0.20 0.22
N ASN A 139 -4.71 -1.31 0.23
CA ASN A 139 -4.37 -2.04 1.44
C ASN A 139 -3.54 -1.22 2.43
N LEU A 140 -2.61 -0.41 1.94
CA LEU A 140 -1.79 0.47 2.76
C LEU A 140 -2.61 1.66 3.29
N LEU A 141 -3.41 2.29 2.42
CA LEU A 141 -4.19 3.49 2.73
C LEU A 141 -5.28 3.22 3.78
N ILE A 142 -6.04 2.14 3.62
CA ILE A 142 -7.15 1.79 4.53
C ILE A 142 -6.67 1.38 5.93
N ARG A 143 -5.41 0.94 6.05
CA ARG A 143 -4.78 0.51 7.32
C ARG A 143 -4.05 1.64 8.04
N GLY A 144 -4.09 2.88 7.51
CA GLY A 144 -3.43 4.02 8.14
C GLY A 144 -1.91 3.90 8.19
N MET A 145 -1.30 3.20 7.23
CA MET A 145 0.14 2.93 7.19
C MET A 145 0.93 4.13 6.63
N ASN A 146 2.21 4.22 6.96
CA ASN A 146 3.17 5.07 6.23
C ASN A 146 3.97 4.20 5.27
N ALA A 147 3.98 4.53 3.98
CA ALA A 147 4.67 3.71 3.01
C ALA A 147 5.15 4.47 1.76
N THR A 148 6.16 3.93 1.09
CA THR A 148 6.55 4.28 -0.28
C THR A 148 6.28 3.09 -1.19
N VAL A 149 5.70 3.33 -2.36
CA VAL A 149 5.44 2.28 -3.36
C VAL A 149 6.10 2.65 -4.67
N VAL A 150 7.12 1.90 -5.06
CA VAL A 150 7.80 2.03 -6.36
C VAL A 150 7.10 1.12 -7.35
N HIS A 151 6.42 1.73 -8.33
CA HIS A 151 5.77 0.98 -9.41
C HIS A 151 6.74 0.84 -10.58
N GLY A 152 7.34 -0.34 -10.74
CA GLY A 152 8.35 -0.56 -11.78
C GLY A 152 9.08 -1.89 -11.67
N ASP A 153 10.04 -2.07 -12.57
CA ASP A 153 10.92 -3.24 -12.55
C ASP A 153 12.11 -3.00 -11.61
N VAL A 154 12.21 -3.85 -10.59
CA VAL A 154 13.22 -3.78 -9.52
C VAL A 154 14.64 -4.06 -10.02
N LEU A 155 14.77 -4.83 -11.09
CA LEU A 155 16.06 -5.22 -11.68
C LEU A 155 16.56 -4.15 -12.65
N THR A 156 15.72 -3.70 -13.59
CA THR A 156 16.10 -2.71 -14.60
C THR A 156 16.07 -1.28 -14.06
N ARG A 157 15.32 -1.05 -12.97
CA ARG A 157 15.00 0.26 -12.39
C ARG A 157 14.28 1.19 -13.37
N GLU A 158 13.47 0.59 -14.23
CA GLU A 158 12.49 1.27 -15.07
C GLU A 158 11.21 1.46 -14.24
N VAL A 159 10.93 2.69 -13.85
CA VAL A 159 9.87 3.03 -12.90
C VAL A 159 8.81 3.88 -13.59
N LYS A 160 7.54 3.57 -13.35
CA LYS A 160 6.40 4.35 -13.82
C LYS A 160 6.14 5.53 -12.89
N GLN A 161 5.93 5.23 -11.61
CA GLN A 161 5.60 6.21 -10.57
C GLN A 161 6.14 5.76 -9.22
N VAL A 162 6.33 6.72 -8.31
CA VAL A 162 6.56 6.43 -6.90
C VAL A 162 5.46 7.09 -6.07
N TYR A 163 4.70 6.28 -5.34
CA TYR A 163 3.64 6.74 -4.46
C TYR A 163 4.15 6.92 -3.03
N PHE A 164 3.62 7.91 -2.34
CA PHE A 164 3.89 8.16 -0.94
C PHE A 164 2.59 8.17 -0.15
N ILE A 165 2.46 7.19 0.73
CA ILE A 165 1.32 6.98 1.61
C ILE A 165 1.69 7.56 2.97
N GLN A 166 0.89 8.50 3.45
CA GLN A 166 1.21 9.24 4.67
C GLN A 166 0.03 9.30 5.63
N ASN A 167 0.24 8.86 6.86
CA ASN A 167 -0.65 9.08 7.98
C ASN A 167 -0.33 10.44 8.63
N GLU A 168 -1.10 11.45 8.24
CA GLU A 168 -0.87 12.85 8.66
C GLU A 168 -1.04 13.06 10.16
N HIS A 169 -1.97 12.32 10.77
CA HIS A 169 -2.36 12.49 12.16
C HIS A 169 -1.55 11.62 13.12
N ASN A 170 -0.67 10.76 12.60
CA ASN A 170 0.06 9.75 13.38
C ASN A 170 -0.89 8.88 14.20
N ASP A 171 -2.07 8.58 13.65
CA ASP A 171 -3.13 7.80 14.28
C ASP A 171 -3.50 6.61 13.38
N HIS A 172 -3.14 5.41 13.82
CA HIS A 172 -3.34 4.16 13.07
C HIS A 172 -4.81 3.76 12.88
N LEU A 173 -5.76 4.46 13.52
CA LEU A 173 -7.20 4.27 13.30
C LEU A 173 -7.73 5.15 12.17
N LEU A 174 -6.97 6.13 11.71
CA LEU A 174 -7.32 6.99 10.57
C LEU A 174 -6.70 6.46 9.27
N PHE A 175 -7.33 6.79 8.16
CA PHE A 175 -6.82 6.45 6.83
C PHE A 175 -5.62 7.33 6.46
N SER A 176 -4.71 6.77 5.66
CA SER A 176 -3.60 7.53 5.12
C SER A 176 -3.99 8.31 3.87
N SER A 177 -3.29 9.41 3.63
CA SER A 177 -3.34 10.20 2.39
C SER A 177 -2.46 9.56 1.31
N LEU A 178 -2.86 9.75 0.06
CA LEU A 178 -2.10 9.31 -1.12
C LEU A 178 -1.43 10.52 -1.77
N ASN A 179 -0.13 10.41 -2.00
CA ASN A 179 0.66 11.40 -2.72
C ASN A 179 1.48 10.70 -3.81
N VAL A 180 1.92 11.45 -4.82
CA VAL A 180 2.84 10.98 -5.87
C VAL A 180 4.09 11.85 -5.84
N PHE A 181 5.26 11.20 -5.79
CA PHE A 181 6.52 11.92 -5.88
C PHE A 181 6.73 12.46 -7.30
N PRO A 182 7.26 13.70 -7.46
CA PRO A 182 7.61 14.23 -8.76
C PRO A 182 8.78 13.45 -9.37
N HIS A 183 8.90 13.48 -10.69
CA HIS A 183 10.01 12.85 -11.44
C HIS A 183 11.28 13.70 -11.37
N SER A 184 11.59 14.20 -10.17
CA SER A 184 12.76 15.01 -9.89
C SER A 184 14.01 14.15 -9.79
N LYS A 185 15.19 14.77 -9.99
CA LYS A 185 16.46 14.09 -9.81
C LYS A 185 16.63 13.52 -8.38
N THR A 186 16.21 14.26 -7.36
CA THR A 186 16.31 13.81 -5.96
C THR A 186 15.53 12.53 -5.72
N VAL A 187 14.30 12.44 -6.25
CA VAL A 187 13.47 11.23 -6.16
C VAL A 187 14.11 10.09 -6.97
N GLY A 188 14.64 10.40 -8.16
CA GLY A 188 15.35 9.42 -8.97
C GLY A 188 16.58 8.83 -8.27
N ASP A 189 17.37 9.67 -7.60
CA ASP A 189 18.55 9.24 -6.85
C ASP A 189 18.14 8.42 -5.61
N GLU A 190 17.10 8.84 -4.87
CA GLU A 190 16.60 8.17 -3.65
C GLU A 190 16.07 6.76 -3.93
N PHE A 191 15.22 6.61 -4.96
CA PHE A 191 14.62 5.32 -5.32
C PHE A 191 15.42 4.56 -6.38
N ASN A 192 16.63 5.02 -6.69
CA ASN A 192 17.53 4.45 -7.68
C ASN A 192 16.85 4.23 -9.05
N VAL A 193 16.11 5.23 -9.54
CA VAL A 193 15.39 5.19 -10.82
C VAL A 193 16.36 5.47 -11.97
N HIS A 194 16.48 4.53 -12.90
CA HIS A 194 17.29 4.72 -14.10
C HIS A 194 16.50 5.38 -15.23
N THR A 195 15.23 4.99 -15.38
CA THR A 195 14.35 5.47 -16.45
C THR A 195 12.92 5.61 -15.94
N TRP A 196 12.27 6.74 -16.26
CA TRP A 196 10.83 6.91 -16.06
C TRP A 196 10.05 6.40 -17.28
N LEU A 197 9.07 5.52 -17.07
CA LEU A 197 8.31 4.86 -18.15
C LEU A 197 7.02 5.60 -18.52
N GLU A 198 6.52 6.47 -17.65
CA GLU A 198 5.28 7.21 -17.82
C GLU A 198 5.51 8.69 -17.53
N ASP A 199 4.58 9.55 -17.95
CA ASP A 199 4.63 10.98 -17.63
C ASP A 199 4.38 11.20 -16.13
N GLU A 200 4.95 12.27 -15.59
CA GLU A 200 4.78 12.63 -14.18
C GLU A 200 3.30 12.82 -13.81
N LEU A 201 2.86 12.12 -12.77
CA LEU A 201 1.54 12.32 -12.17
C LEU A 201 1.64 13.32 -11.00
N ASN A 202 0.87 14.39 -11.10
CA ASN A 202 0.81 15.43 -10.07
C ASN A 202 -0.38 15.20 -9.15
N HIS A 203 -0.12 14.62 -7.97
CA HIS A 203 -1.14 14.38 -6.94
C HIS A 203 -0.55 14.52 -5.55
N ILE A 204 -1.01 15.52 -4.79
CA ILE A 204 -0.59 15.77 -3.41
C ILE A 204 -1.84 16.07 -2.59
N GLU A 205 -2.10 15.23 -1.59
CA GLU A 205 -3.17 15.40 -0.60
C GLU A 205 -2.63 16.00 0.70
N SER A 206 -1.37 15.69 1.04
CA SER A 206 -0.73 16.12 2.27
C SER A 206 -0.13 17.51 2.11
N LEU A 207 -0.88 18.52 2.57
CA LEU A 207 -0.52 19.94 2.40
C LEU A 207 0.39 20.49 3.49
N GLU A 208 0.51 19.80 4.62
CA GLU A 208 1.33 20.22 5.76
C GLU A 208 2.39 19.18 6.10
N VAL A 209 3.60 19.64 6.44
CA VAL A 209 4.62 18.77 7.03
C VAL A 209 4.10 18.30 8.39
N PRO A 210 3.98 16.98 8.63
CA PRO A 210 3.48 16.46 9.89
C PRO A 210 4.25 17.06 11.07
N SER A 211 3.54 17.39 12.15
CA SER A 211 4.13 18.04 13.32
C SER A 211 5.31 17.27 13.92
N HIS A 212 5.30 15.94 13.80
CA HIS A 212 6.36 15.05 14.28
C HIS A 212 7.61 15.01 13.39
N LEU A 213 7.57 15.61 12.19
CA LEU A 213 8.72 15.77 11.28
C LEU A 213 9.23 17.22 11.23
N LYS A 214 8.63 18.14 11.99
CA LYS A 214 9.15 19.51 12.10
C LYS A 214 10.46 19.44 12.86
N PHE A 215 11.57 19.62 12.13
CA PHE A 215 12.87 19.83 12.74
C PHE A 215 12.74 21.05 13.66
N GLU A 216 13.07 20.87 14.95
CA GLU A 216 13.32 22.03 15.80
C GLU A 216 14.45 22.81 15.13
N GLU A 217 14.15 24.01 14.64
CA GLU A 217 15.20 24.96 14.27
C GLU A 217 16.06 25.12 15.51
N GLU A 218 17.29 24.59 15.46
CA GLU A 218 18.28 24.79 16.51
C GLU A 218 18.35 26.29 16.78
N GLN A 219 17.84 26.70 17.94
CA GLN A 219 17.95 28.08 18.41
C GLN A 219 19.44 28.40 18.50
N SER A 220 19.90 29.24 17.58
CA SER A 220 21.25 29.80 17.55
C SER A 220 21.37 31.01 18.46
#